data_AF-A0A644YH48-F1
#
_entry.id   AF-A0A644YH48-F1
#
_cell.length_a   1.000
_cell.length_b   1.000
_cell.length_c   1.000
_cell.angle_alpha   90.00
_cell.angle_beta   90.00
_cell.angle_gamma   90.00
#
_symmetry.space_group_name_H-M   'P 1'
#
loop_
_entity.id
_entity.type
_entity.pdbx_description
1 polymer ?
#
loop_
_entity_poly.entity_id
_entity_poly.type
_entity_poly.pdbx_seq_one_letter_code
_entity_poly.pdbx_strand_id
1 'polypeptide(L)'
;MDLKGLKDMGVKTIRIDFGYTEEEISTMSKNKYEIKIQLNASTITKEFFKTLDKFSPNYENIDALHNFYPRVGTGISEECMIRKNEILKERGIKVCAFVQSNNRKRSPMKDGLPTLEDHRDIDVKLASNHLFAIGNDCVFIGDSLPSQQELIDLSSLDKDCVELRINLKTDDGVCTKLLENKYSSRTDSARDAIRASESRLLLGNNKIKSYNTVDKKYGDITIDNEGYLRYMGELQILLINQQKDERTNVVASVLQEDFYLLKYIVEGKKFCFNKI
;
A
#
# COMPACT_ATOMS: atom_id res chain seq x y z
N MET A 1 24.44 -5.03 25.94
CA MET A 1 23.30 -5.93 25.67
C MET A 1 23.84 -7.31 25.29
N ASP A 2 23.35 -8.40 25.89
CA ASP A 2 23.77 -9.76 25.52
C ASP A 2 23.05 -10.23 24.25
N LEU A 3 23.62 -9.87 23.09
CA LEU A 3 23.07 -10.21 21.79
C LEU A 3 23.18 -11.72 21.48
N LYS A 4 24.11 -12.44 22.12
CA LYS A 4 24.23 -13.89 21.92
C LYS A 4 23.06 -14.59 22.58
N GLY A 5 22.77 -14.28 23.85
CA GLY A 5 21.62 -14.85 24.56
C GLY A 5 20.31 -14.61 23.82
N LEU A 6 20.10 -13.39 23.29
CA LEU A 6 18.90 -13.06 22.50
C LEU A 6 18.82 -13.86 21.19
N LYS A 7 19.94 -14.03 20.48
CA LYS A 7 19.99 -14.90 19.29
C LYS A 7 19.65 -16.35 19.64
N ASP A 8 20.20 -16.87 20.72
CA ASP A 8 19.98 -18.24 21.18
C ASP A 8 18.50 -18.48 21.56
N MET A 9 17.78 -17.44 22.00
CA MET A 9 16.32 -17.45 22.19
C MET A 9 15.49 -17.35 20.89
N GLY A 10 16.13 -17.12 19.75
CA GLY A 10 15.46 -16.97 18.45
C GLY A 10 15.06 -15.53 18.10
N VAL A 11 15.46 -14.52 18.89
CA VAL A 11 15.19 -13.11 18.58
C VAL A 11 15.91 -12.71 17.29
N LYS A 12 15.17 -12.12 16.35
CA LYS A 12 15.69 -11.67 15.05
C LYS A 12 15.84 -10.16 14.93
N THR A 13 15.05 -9.40 15.68
CA THR A 13 15.01 -7.94 15.59
C THR A 13 14.84 -7.35 16.99
N ILE A 14 15.55 -6.27 17.26
CA ILE A 14 15.45 -5.48 18.49
C ILE A 14 15.03 -4.07 18.13
N ARG A 15 13.88 -3.65 18.65
CA ARG A 15 13.38 -2.28 18.49
C ARG A 15 13.99 -1.36 19.53
N ILE A 16 14.59 -0.28 19.06
CA ILE A 16 15.18 0.76 19.90
C ILE A 16 14.28 2.01 19.88
N ASP A 17 13.64 2.29 21.01
CA ASP A 17 12.65 3.37 21.10
C ASP A 17 13.25 4.69 21.60
N PHE A 18 14.06 4.62 22.66
CA PHE A 18 14.73 5.78 23.25
C PHE A 18 16.04 5.38 23.95
N GLY A 19 16.93 6.34 24.16
CA GLY A 19 18.09 6.20 25.05
C GLY A 19 19.35 5.64 24.40
N TYR A 20 19.42 5.57 23.07
CA TYR A 20 20.62 5.17 22.34
C TYR A 20 21.10 6.32 21.46
N THR A 21 22.40 6.59 21.52
CA THR A 21 23.10 7.52 20.64
C THR A 21 23.26 6.93 19.24
N GLU A 22 23.42 7.78 18.23
CA GLU A 22 23.63 7.33 16.85
C GLU A 22 24.89 6.46 16.69
N GLU A 23 25.94 6.69 17.49
CA GLU A 23 27.14 5.86 17.53
C GLU A 23 26.84 4.44 18.04
N GLU A 24 26.05 4.33 19.11
CA GLU A 24 25.62 3.03 19.64
C GLU A 24 24.74 2.29 18.63
N ILE A 25 23.82 2.99 17.97
CA ILE A 25 22.97 2.42 16.91
C ILE A 25 23.83 1.88 15.76
N SER A 26 24.81 2.65 15.30
CA SER A 26 25.75 2.20 14.26
C SER A 26 26.52 0.96 14.72
N THR A 27 27.04 0.97 15.94
CA THR A 27 27.77 -0.17 16.52
C THR A 27 26.88 -1.41 16.60
N MET A 28 25.63 -1.25 17.07
CA MET A 28 24.65 -2.33 17.15
C MET A 28 24.28 -2.88 15.77
N SER A 29 24.15 -2.04 14.75
CA SER A 29 23.83 -2.48 13.38
C SER A 29 24.89 -3.41 12.78
N LYS A 30 26.14 -3.33 13.26
CA LYS A 30 27.29 -4.15 12.82
C LYS A 30 27.49 -5.43 13.63
N ASN A 31 26.52 -5.81 14.47
CA ASN A 31 26.66 -6.99 15.31
C ASN A 31 26.82 -8.27 14.47
N LYS A 32 27.65 -9.21 14.97
CA LYS A 32 27.92 -10.50 14.32
C LYS A 32 26.79 -11.54 14.44
N TYR A 33 25.70 -11.19 15.11
CA TYR A 33 24.62 -12.13 15.43
C TYR A 33 23.49 -12.06 14.40
N GLU A 34 23.54 -11.12 13.46
CA GLU A 34 22.51 -10.87 12.42
C GLU A 34 21.15 -10.52 13.03
N ILE A 35 21.18 -9.92 14.23
CA ILE A 35 20.00 -9.33 14.84
C ILE A 35 19.80 -7.95 14.22
N LYS A 36 18.64 -7.72 13.62
CA LYS A 36 18.27 -6.42 13.04
C LYS A 36 18.01 -5.40 14.13
N ILE A 37 18.37 -4.15 13.85
CA ILE A 37 18.05 -3.01 14.70
C ILE A 37 16.88 -2.27 14.09
N GLN A 38 15.77 -2.20 14.83
CA GLN A 38 14.56 -1.53 14.38
C GLN A 38 14.44 -0.14 14.97
N LEU A 39 14.51 0.88 14.11
CA LEU A 39 14.35 2.28 14.49
C LEU A 39 12.87 2.61 14.71
N ASN A 40 12.62 3.62 15.55
CA ASN A 40 11.30 4.23 15.62
C ASN A 40 11.08 5.16 14.41
N ALA A 41 10.35 4.67 13.40
CA ALA A 41 10.08 5.42 12.17
C ALA A 41 9.31 6.73 12.40
N SER A 42 8.55 6.84 13.50
CA SER A 42 7.75 8.03 13.79
C SER A 42 8.60 9.22 14.27
N THR A 43 9.80 8.99 14.80
CA THR A 43 10.63 10.03 15.43
C THR A 43 11.87 10.42 14.64
N ILE A 44 12.30 9.62 13.65
CA ILE A 44 13.48 9.90 12.81
C ILE A 44 13.40 11.27 12.12
N THR A 45 14.55 11.90 11.91
CA THR A 45 14.69 13.17 11.15
C THR A 45 15.86 13.08 10.19
N LYS A 46 15.98 14.06 9.29
CA LYS A 46 17.15 14.15 8.40
C LYS A 46 18.43 14.40 9.19
N GLU A 47 18.34 15.15 10.28
CA GLU A 47 19.44 15.46 11.19
C GLU A 47 19.92 14.21 11.94
N PHE A 48 18.99 13.39 12.45
CA PHE A 48 19.32 12.10 13.06
C PHE A 48 20.17 11.26 12.10
N PHE A 49 19.72 11.12 10.85
CA PHE A 49 20.47 10.34 9.86
C PHE A 49 21.79 10.99 9.46
N LYS A 50 21.86 12.33 9.35
CA LYS A 50 23.12 13.04 9.08
C LYS A 50 24.17 12.78 10.16
N THR A 51 23.76 12.58 11.41
CA THR A 51 24.66 12.20 12.50
C THR A 51 25.01 10.71 12.42
N LEU A 52 24.01 9.84 12.24
CA LEU A 52 24.20 8.40 12.13
C LEU A 52 25.14 8.01 10.98
N ASP A 53 25.01 8.66 9.81
CA ASP A 53 25.83 8.43 8.62
C ASP A 53 27.33 8.62 8.89
N LYS A 54 27.71 9.50 9.83
CA LYS A 54 29.12 9.72 10.23
C LYS A 54 29.76 8.50 10.88
N PHE A 55 28.96 7.63 11.48
CA PHE A 55 29.41 6.39 12.11
C PHE A 55 29.33 5.19 11.17
N SER A 56 28.92 5.39 9.91
CA SER A 56 28.84 4.38 8.85
C SER A 56 28.06 3.12 9.29
N PRO A 57 26.76 3.22 9.63
CA PRO A 57 25.96 2.07 10.06
C PRO A 57 25.84 1.02 8.94
N ASN A 58 25.47 -0.20 9.30
CA ASN A 58 25.05 -1.21 8.32
C ASN A 58 23.52 -1.11 8.10
N TYR A 59 23.10 -0.34 7.09
CA TYR A 59 21.68 -0.14 6.79
C TYR A 59 20.93 -1.41 6.36
N GLU A 60 21.60 -2.42 5.80
CA GLU A 60 20.96 -3.70 5.47
C GLU A 60 20.47 -4.44 6.72
N ASN A 61 21.11 -4.17 7.87
CA ASN A 61 20.74 -4.72 9.17
C ASN A 61 19.86 -3.77 10.00
N ILE A 62 19.31 -2.73 9.38
CA ILE A 62 18.37 -1.79 9.99
C ILE A 62 17.02 -1.89 9.28
N ASP A 63 15.95 -1.95 10.08
CA ASP A 63 14.59 -1.68 9.62
C ASP A 63 13.96 -0.60 10.50
N ALA A 64 12.75 -0.16 10.16
CA ALA A 64 12.06 0.87 10.92
C ALA A 64 10.58 0.50 11.08
N LEU A 65 10.04 0.73 12.27
CA LEU A 65 8.64 0.49 12.60
C LEU A 65 8.04 1.74 13.23
N HIS A 66 6.97 2.24 12.63
CA HIS A 66 6.19 3.32 13.19
C HIS A 66 5.58 2.94 14.52
N ASN A 67 5.34 3.94 15.37
CA ASN A 67 4.53 3.73 16.56
C ASN A 67 3.08 3.42 16.21
N PHE A 68 2.40 2.70 17.11
CA PHE A 68 0.95 2.71 17.20
C PHE A 68 0.51 3.77 18.23
N TYR A 69 -0.76 4.19 18.14
CA TYR A 69 -1.29 5.29 18.95
C TYR A 69 -2.60 4.89 19.65
N PRO A 70 -2.54 4.47 20.93
CA PRO A 70 -3.70 4.00 21.68
C PRO A 70 -4.70 5.11 22.02
N ARG A 71 -4.29 6.38 22.01
CA ARG A 71 -5.15 7.52 22.34
C ARG A 71 -5.77 8.06 21.06
N VAL A 72 -7.10 8.14 21.03
CA VAL A 72 -7.83 8.76 19.92
C VAL A 72 -7.32 10.18 19.63
N GLY A 73 -7.20 10.51 18.35
CA GLY A 73 -6.69 11.79 17.85
C GLY A 73 -5.18 11.97 18.00
N THR A 74 -4.40 10.88 18.07
CA THR A 74 -2.93 10.97 18.21
C THR A 74 -2.14 10.13 17.22
N GLY A 75 -2.80 9.31 16.40
CA GLY A 75 -2.22 8.71 15.22
C GLY A 75 -1.59 9.77 14.33
N ILE A 76 -0.51 9.40 13.62
CA ILE A 76 0.12 10.34 12.70
C ILE A 76 -0.75 10.53 11.47
N SER A 77 -0.61 11.69 10.82
CA SER A 77 -1.25 11.93 9.53
C SER A 77 -0.53 11.19 8.40
N GLU A 78 -1.23 11.01 7.29
CA GLU A 78 -0.70 10.42 6.06
C GLU A 78 0.54 11.19 5.57
N GLU A 79 0.51 12.52 5.55
CA GLU A 79 1.61 13.37 5.10
C GLU A 79 2.85 13.22 5.98
N CYS A 80 2.63 13.05 7.30
CA CYS A 80 3.72 12.76 8.22
C CYS A 80 4.39 11.43 7.89
N MET A 81 3.60 10.37 7.68
CA MET A 81 4.11 9.05 7.30
C MET A 81 4.87 9.11 5.96
N ILE A 82 4.30 9.70 4.91
CA ILE A 82 4.94 9.82 3.59
C ILE A 82 6.33 10.45 3.73
N ARG A 83 6.43 11.59 4.42
CA ARG A 83 7.70 12.28 4.64
C ARG A 83 8.72 11.44 5.43
N LYS A 84 8.29 10.69 6.44
CA LYS A 84 9.20 9.80 7.21
C LYS A 84 9.65 8.62 6.36
N ASN A 85 8.75 8.04 5.58
CA ASN A 85 9.03 6.93 4.68
C ASN A 85 10.06 7.32 3.61
N GLU A 86 9.94 8.52 3.04
CA GLU A 86 10.93 9.06 2.09
C GLU A 86 12.34 9.11 2.70
N ILE A 87 12.49 9.68 3.90
CA ILE A 87 13.78 9.79 4.59
C ILE A 87 14.41 8.41 4.83
N LEU A 88 13.60 7.42 5.18
CA LEU A 88 14.05 6.04 5.43
C LEU A 88 14.45 5.34 4.11
N LYS A 89 13.64 5.51 3.06
CA LYS A 89 13.86 4.90 1.74
C LYS A 89 15.10 5.43 1.04
N GLU A 90 15.50 6.68 1.28
CA GLU A 90 16.80 7.23 0.81
C GLU A 90 17.99 6.33 1.21
N ARG A 91 17.86 5.55 2.29
CA ARG A 91 18.88 4.64 2.82
C ARG A 91 18.56 3.15 2.60
N GLY A 92 17.53 2.84 1.82
CA GLY A 92 17.07 1.47 1.60
C GLY A 92 16.50 0.79 2.85
N ILE A 93 16.13 1.56 3.89
CA ILE A 93 15.58 1.01 5.13
C ILE A 93 14.13 0.60 4.89
N LYS A 94 13.80 -0.65 5.21
CA LYS A 94 12.42 -1.15 5.15
C LYS A 94 11.56 -0.52 6.21
N VAL A 95 10.38 -0.05 5.84
CA VAL A 95 9.48 0.68 6.73
C VAL A 95 8.24 -0.14 7.02
N CYS A 96 7.89 -0.22 8.30
CA CYS A 96 6.76 -0.98 8.78
C CYS A 96 5.79 -0.06 9.55
N ALA A 97 4.51 -0.43 9.56
CA ALA A 97 3.48 0.30 10.31
C ALA A 97 2.44 -0.65 10.92
N PHE A 98 1.60 -0.11 11.81
CA PHE A 98 0.54 -0.86 12.49
C PHE A 98 -0.84 -0.52 11.96
N VAL A 99 -1.69 -1.54 11.89
CA VAL A 99 -3.15 -1.43 11.82
C VAL A 99 -3.76 -1.98 13.12
N GLN A 100 -4.96 -1.54 13.45
CA GLN A 100 -5.69 -2.08 14.59
C GLN A 100 -6.39 -3.40 14.25
N SER A 101 -6.69 -4.20 15.26
CA SER A 101 -7.69 -5.28 15.14
C SER A 101 -9.06 -4.75 15.57
N ASN A 102 -10.09 -5.10 14.81
CA ASN A 102 -11.49 -4.89 15.14
C ASN A 102 -12.07 -6.05 15.98
N ASN A 103 -11.37 -7.18 16.09
CA ASN A 103 -11.80 -8.33 16.92
C ASN A 103 -11.62 -8.07 18.43
N ARG A 104 -10.40 -7.76 18.87
CA ARG A 104 -10.11 -7.52 20.29
C ARG A 104 -9.12 -6.38 20.48
N LYS A 105 -9.65 -5.19 20.73
CA LYS A 105 -8.85 -4.00 21.03
C LYS A 105 -8.14 -4.13 22.38
N ARG A 106 -6.87 -3.70 22.43
CA ARG A 106 -6.00 -3.86 23.60
C ARG A 106 -6.44 -2.94 24.76
N SER A 107 -6.49 -3.52 25.96
CA SER A 107 -6.65 -2.77 27.22
C SER A 107 -5.48 -1.79 27.47
N PRO A 108 -5.66 -0.74 28.29
CA PRO A 108 -6.90 -0.38 29.00
C PRO A 108 -7.92 0.37 28.14
N MET A 109 -7.45 1.06 27.11
CA MET A 109 -8.24 2.07 26.38
C MET A 109 -9.24 1.43 25.43
N LYS A 110 -8.89 0.29 24.82
CA LYS A 110 -9.72 -0.40 23.82
C LYS A 110 -10.12 0.49 22.63
N ASP A 111 -9.26 1.45 22.29
CA ASP A 111 -9.44 2.37 21.15
C ASP A 111 -8.69 1.91 19.88
N GLY A 112 -8.09 0.71 19.91
CA GLY A 112 -7.28 0.17 18.81
C GLY A 112 -5.87 0.74 18.77
N LEU A 113 -4.98 0.07 18.03
CA LEU A 113 -3.56 0.42 17.92
C LEU A 113 -3.12 0.69 16.47
N PRO A 114 -3.74 1.65 15.75
CA PRO A 114 -3.29 2.02 14.42
C PRO A 114 -2.08 2.96 14.47
N THR A 115 -1.31 3.01 13.38
CA THR A 115 -0.31 4.06 13.16
C THR A 115 -0.95 5.35 12.62
N LEU A 116 -1.76 5.26 11.56
CA LEU A 116 -2.49 6.40 11.00
C LEU A 116 -3.78 6.62 11.78
N GLU A 117 -4.11 7.87 12.09
CA GLU A 117 -5.39 8.17 12.73
C GLU A 117 -6.58 7.83 11.82
N ASP A 118 -6.44 8.03 10.51
CA ASP A 118 -7.44 7.67 9.49
C ASP A 118 -7.74 6.16 9.42
N HIS A 119 -6.90 5.31 10.03
CA HIS A 119 -7.11 3.86 10.10
C HIS A 119 -7.83 3.41 11.36
N ARG A 120 -8.20 4.35 12.23
CA ARG A 120 -8.98 4.01 13.42
C ARG A 120 -10.36 3.51 12.98
N ASP A 121 -10.72 2.35 13.51
CA ASP A 121 -11.97 1.63 13.20
C ASP A 121 -12.15 1.23 11.74
N ILE A 122 -11.07 1.26 10.95
CA ILE A 122 -11.04 0.73 9.60
C ILE A 122 -10.65 -0.74 9.63
N ASP A 123 -11.25 -1.54 8.74
CA ASP A 123 -10.93 -2.96 8.60
C ASP A 123 -9.46 -3.19 8.24
N VAL A 124 -8.88 -4.24 8.82
CA VAL A 124 -7.47 -4.64 8.63
C VAL A 124 -7.10 -4.66 7.16
N LYS A 125 -7.96 -5.23 6.29
CA LYS A 125 -7.68 -5.30 4.85
C LYS A 125 -7.54 -3.92 4.20
N LEU A 126 -8.50 -3.03 4.46
CA LEU A 126 -8.54 -1.69 3.86
C LEU A 126 -7.38 -0.82 4.36
N ALA A 127 -7.14 -0.81 5.68
CA ALA A 127 -6.04 -0.07 6.29
C ALA A 127 -4.68 -0.57 5.78
N SER A 128 -4.49 -1.89 5.69
CA SER A 128 -3.24 -2.48 5.20
C SER A 128 -3.00 -2.20 3.72
N ASN A 129 -4.03 -2.28 2.88
CA ASN A 129 -3.95 -1.90 1.47
C ASN A 129 -3.52 -0.44 1.31
N HIS A 130 -4.05 0.48 2.14
CA HIS A 130 -3.60 1.88 2.16
C HIS A 130 -2.13 2.01 2.59
N LEU A 131 -1.69 1.32 3.65
CA LEU A 131 -0.28 1.37 4.08
C LEU A 131 0.69 0.87 3.00
N PHE A 132 0.33 -0.18 2.26
CA PHE A 132 1.10 -0.68 1.11
C PHE A 132 1.07 0.28 -0.09
N ALA A 133 -0.06 0.98 -0.31
CA ALA A 133 -0.17 2.03 -1.32
C ALA A 133 0.76 3.22 -1.04
N ILE A 134 0.84 3.68 0.22
CA ILE A 134 1.82 4.68 0.71
C ILE A 134 3.26 4.16 0.58
N GLY A 135 3.44 2.84 0.55
CA GLY A 135 4.71 2.16 0.31
C GLY A 135 5.44 1.78 1.59
N ASN A 136 4.72 1.38 2.64
CA ASN A 136 5.30 0.58 3.71
C ASN A 136 5.62 -0.83 3.19
N ASP A 137 6.70 -1.44 3.67
CA ASP A 137 7.16 -2.76 3.27
C ASP A 137 6.44 -3.90 4.02
N CYS A 138 6.00 -3.62 5.25
CA CYS A 138 5.33 -4.58 6.12
C CYS A 138 4.25 -3.89 6.95
N VAL A 139 3.19 -4.65 7.28
CA VAL A 139 2.10 -4.21 8.14
C VAL A 139 1.93 -5.21 9.28
N PHE A 140 1.78 -4.70 10.50
CA PHE A 140 1.54 -5.48 11.71
C PHE A 140 0.17 -5.15 12.28
N ILE A 141 -0.51 -6.14 12.85
CA ILE A 141 -1.70 -5.89 13.68
C ILE A 141 -1.20 -5.55 15.09
N GLY A 142 -1.45 -4.33 15.55
CA GLY A 142 -0.94 -3.87 16.84
C GLY A 142 -1.66 -4.47 18.05
N ASP A 143 -2.96 -4.74 17.90
CA ASP A 143 -3.81 -5.30 18.93
C ASP A 143 -3.59 -6.81 19.14
N SER A 144 -3.76 -7.25 20.37
CA SER A 144 -3.61 -8.66 20.73
C SER A 144 -4.84 -9.48 20.29
N LEU A 145 -4.60 -10.65 19.70
CA LEU A 145 -5.61 -11.64 19.29
C LEU A 145 -6.53 -11.15 18.15
N PRO A 146 -5.97 -10.89 16.95
CA PRO A 146 -6.80 -10.72 15.76
C PRO A 146 -7.65 -11.97 15.49
N SER A 147 -8.78 -11.77 14.82
CA SER A 147 -9.58 -12.90 14.34
C SER A 147 -8.84 -13.66 13.23
N GLN A 148 -9.23 -14.91 13.00
CA GLN A 148 -8.70 -15.68 11.87
C GLN A 148 -8.98 -15.00 10.53
N GLN A 149 -10.13 -14.33 10.40
CA GLN A 149 -10.48 -13.60 9.18
C GLN A 149 -9.53 -12.41 8.95
N GLU A 150 -9.21 -11.63 9.97
CA GLU A 150 -8.27 -10.52 9.85
C GLU A 150 -6.86 -10.98 9.46
N LEU A 151 -6.43 -12.15 9.94
CA LEU A 151 -5.17 -12.76 9.54
C LEU A 151 -5.18 -13.18 8.06
N ILE A 152 -6.28 -13.80 7.60
CA ILE A 152 -6.48 -14.16 6.20
C ILE A 152 -6.47 -12.90 5.33
N ASP A 153 -7.24 -11.90 5.71
CA ASP A 153 -7.37 -10.63 5.01
C ASP A 153 -6.01 -9.95 4.82
N LEU A 154 -5.23 -9.81 5.90
CA LEU A 154 -3.88 -9.25 5.83
C LEU A 154 -2.95 -10.09 4.94
N SER A 155 -2.98 -11.42 5.10
CA SER A 155 -2.10 -12.34 4.35
C SER A 155 -2.44 -12.43 2.85
N SER A 156 -3.68 -12.11 2.48
CA SER A 156 -4.16 -12.17 1.09
C SER A 156 -3.70 -10.98 0.25
N LEU A 157 -3.29 -9.88 0.90
CA LEU A 157 -2.87 -8.67 0.21
C LEU A 157 -1.49 -8.85 -0.45
N ASP A 158 -1.39 -8.34 -1.67
CA ASP A 158 -0.11 -8.17 -2.34
C ASP A 158 0.43 -6.79 -2.01
N LYS A 159 1.50 -6.74 -1.21
CA LYS A 159 2.13 -5.48 -0.77
C LYS A 159 2.59 -4.57 -1.90
N ASP A 160 2.82 -5.12 -3.10
CA ASP A 160 3.31 -4.36 -4.25
C ASP A 160 2.17 -3.88 -5.17
N CYS A 161 0.92 -4.21 -4.84
CA CYS A 161 -0.26 -4.00 -5.67
C CYS A 161 -1.38 -3.28 -4.90
N VAL A 162 -1.89 -2.18 -5.44
CA VAL A 162 -3.05 -1.48 -4.87
C VAL A 162 -4.32 -2.23 -5.28
N GLU A 163 -5.06 -2.78 -4.31
CA GLU A 163 -6.36 -3.41 -4.57
C GLU A 163 -7.47 -2.35 -4.57
N LEU A 164 -8.29 -2.31 -5.61
CA LEU A 164 -9.44 -1.41 -5.72
C LEU A 164 -10.74 -2.22 -5.72
N ARG A 165 -11.69 -1.89 -4.84
CA ARG A 165 -13.01 -2.51 -4.89
C ARG A 165 -13.83 -1.90 -6.03
N ILE A 166 -14.54 -2.74 -6.78
CA ILE A 166 -15.29 -2.32 -7.98
C ILE A 166 -16.71 -2.86 -8.00
N ASN A 167 -17.63 -2.05 -8.54
CA ASN A 167 -18.96 -2.48 -8.96
C ASN A 167 -18.93 -2.77 -10.47
N LEU A 168 -19.29 -4.00 -10.86
CA LEU A 168 -19.37 -4.38 -12.26
C LEU A 168 -20.56 -3.69 -12.94
N LYS A 169 -20.34 -3.25 -14.19
CA LYS A 169 -21.35 -2.64 -15.08
C LYS A 169 -21.46 -3.39 -16.41
N THR A 170 -20.93 -4.60 -16.47
CA THR A 170 -20.98 -5.49 -17.64
C THR A 170 -21.08 -6.94 -17.20
N ASP A 171 -21.72 -7.75 -18.03
CA ASP A 171 -21.80 -9.21 -17.97
C ASP A 171 -20.98 -9.87 -19.11
N ASP A 172 -20.28 -9.09 -19.93
CA ASP A 172 -19.43 -9.60 -21.00
C ASP A 172 -18.22 -10.35 -20.44
N GLY A 173 -18.16 -11.66 -20.73
CA GLY A 173 -17.14 -12.54 -20.18
C GLY A 173 -15.69 -12.18 -20.56
N VAL A 174 -15.46 -11.48 -21.68
CA VAL A 174 -14.11 -11.01 -22.06
C VAL A 174 -13.71 -9.83 -21.16
N CYS A 175 -14.60 -8.83 -21.03
CA CYS A 175 -14.39 -7.69 -20.15
C CYS A 175 -14.21 -8.12 -18.69
N THR A 176 -15.06 -9.03 -18.20
CA THR A 176 -14.98 -9.54 -16.82
C THR A 176 -13.66 -10.26 -16.53
N LYS A 177 -13.12 -11.01 -17.50
CA LYS A 177 -11.80 -11.66 -17.39
C LYS A 177 -10.66 -10.66 -17.38
N LEU A 178 -10.73 -9.59 -18.18
CA LEU A 178 -9.72 -8.53 -18.13
C LEU A 178 -9.64 -7.90 -16.74
N LEU A 179 -10.77 -7.72 -16.05
CA LEU A 179 -10.81 -7.18 -14.69
C LEU A 179 -10.25 -8.13 -13.60
N GLU A 180 -9.91 -9.38 -13.92
CA GLU A 180 -9.32 -10.34 -12.97
C GLU A 180 -7.79 -10.31 -12.93
N ASN A 181 -7.18 -9.51 -13.80
CA ASN A 181 -5.72 -9.42 -13.91
C ASN A 181 -5.13 -8.36 -13.00
N LYS A 182 -3.82 -8.50 -12.74
CA LYS A 182 -3.00 -7.43 -12.15
C LYS A 182 -2.38 -6.61 -13.26
N TYR A 183 -2.37 -5.30 -13.09
CA TYR A 183 -1.86 -4.34 -14.05
C TYR A 183 -0.78 -3.47 -13.43
N SER A 184 0.09 -2.92 -14.27
CA SER A 184 0.96 -1.80 -13.92
C SER A 184 0.40 -0.54 -14.57
N SER A 185 0.33 0.56 -13.82
CA SER A 185 0.07 1.85 -14.44
C SER A 185 1.18 2.17 -15.44
N ARG A 186 0.84 2.87 -16.53
CA ARG A 186 1.87 3.31 -17.46
C ARG A 186 2.83 4.31 -16.80
N THR A 187 4.10 4.29 -17.20
CA THR A 187 5.11 5.22 -16.69
C THR A 187 4.94 6.64 -17.25
N ASP A 188 4.34 6.78 -18.43
CA ASP A 188 3.89 8.04 -19.01
C ASP A 188 2.48 8.39 -18.52
N SER A 189 2.37 8.74 -17.23
CA SER A 189 1.11 9.05 -16.55
C SER A 189 0.28 10.07 -17.33
N ALA A 190 -0.96 9.69 -17.67
CA ALA A 190 -1.90 10.63 -18.27
C ALA A 190 -2.59 11.45 -17.18
N ARG A 191 -2.87 12.72 -17.47
CA ARG A 191 -3.60 13.61 -16.55
C ARG A 191 -4.99 13.08 -16.20
N ASP A 192 -5.66 12.50 -17.19
CA ASP A 192 -7.11 12.25 -17.14
C ASP A 192 -7.48 10.78 -16.85
N ALA A 193 -6.50 9.88 -16.81
CA ALA A 193 -6.75 8.46 -16.61
C ALA A 193 -5.51 7.69 -16.14
N ILE A 194 -5.74 6.68 -15.29
CA ILE A 194 -4.77 5.61 -15.02
C ILE A 194 -4.93 4.57 -16.13
N ARG A 195 -3.86 4.33 -16.88
CA ARG A 195 -3.87 3.43 -18.04
C ARG A 195 -3.16 2.12 -17.69
N ALA A 196 -3.81 0.98 -17.93
CA ALA A 196 -3.27 -0.34 -17.65
C ALA A 196 -2.33 -0.80 -18.78
N SER A 197 -1.06 -1.04 -18.45
CA SER A 197 -0.01 -1.32 -19.45
C SER A 197 -0.23 -2.63 -20.20
N GLU A 198 -0.69 -3.66 -19.51
CA GLU A 198 -0.78 -5.04 -20.01
C GLU A 198 -2.13 -5.34 -20.68
N SER A 199 -3.13 -4.47 -20.54
CA SER A 199 -4.53 -4.72 -20.93
C SER A 199 -4.71 -5.20 -22.37
N ARG A 200 -4.15 -4.48 -23.35
CA ARG A 200 -4.24 -4.84 -24.77
C ARG A 200 -3.52 -6.15 -25.11
N LEU A 201 -2.42 -6.46 -24.41
CA LEU A 201 -1.71 -7.72 -24.60
C LEU A 201 -2.54 -8.89 -24.08
N LEU A 202 -3.16 -8.71 -22.91
CA LEU A 202 -3.99 -9.73 -22.26
C LEU A 202 -5.33 -9.97 -23.00
N LEU A 203 -5.81 -9.01 -23.79
CA LEU A 203 -6.98 -9.21 -24.65
C LEU A 203 -6.74 -10.33 -25.68
N GLY A 204 -5.51 -10.46 -26.19
CA GLY A 204 -5.15 -11.45 -27.22
C GLY A 204 -5.96 -11.26 -28.51
N ASN A 205 -6.58 -12.34 -28.99
CA ASN A 205 -7.39 -12.34 -30.23
C ASN A 205 -8.87 -12.02 -29.99
N ASN A 206 -9.27 -11.74 -28.74
CA ASN A 206 -10.66 -11.40 -28.44
C ASN A 206 -11.00 -10.01 -28.99
N LYS A 207 -12.29 -9.78 -29.25
CA LYS A 207 -12.81 -8.48 -29.66
C LYS A 207 -13.72 -7.93 -28.59
N ILE A 208 -13.63 -6.61 -28.38
CA ILE A 208 -14.54 -5.88 -27.50
C ILE A 208 -15.55 -5.16 -28.40
N LYS A 209 -16.80 -5.61 -28.40
CA LYS A 209 -17.89 -4.93 -29.12
C LYS A 209 -18.31 -3.68 -28.38
N SER A 210 -18.92 -2.72 -29.07
CA SER A 210 -19.51 -1.55 -28.42
C SER A 210 -20.61 -1.93 -27.44
N TYR A 211 -20.52 -1.43 -26.21
CA TYR A 211 -21.44 -1.69 -25.10
C TYR A 211 -21.33 -0.60 -24.03
N ASN A 212 -22.46 -0.14 -23.50
CA ASN A 212 -22.50 0.86 -22.42
C ASN A 212 -21.61 2.10 -22.68
N THR A 213 -21.75 2.68 -23.87
CA THR A 213 -21.00 3.84 -24.37
C THR A 213 -21.60 5.16 -23.87
N VAL A 214 -21.69 5.29 -22.55
CA VAL A 214 -22.38 6.40 -21.88
C VAL A 214 -21.41 7.49 -21.40
N ASP A 215 -21.97 8.56 -20.82
CA ASP A 215 -21.20 9.54 -20.08
C ASP A 215 -20.47 8.87 -18.91
N LYS A 216 -19.23 9.27 -18.73
CA LYS A 216 -18.27 8.66 -17.82
C LYS A 216 -18.01 9.58 -16.64
N LYS A 217 -17.92 8.99 -15.45
CA LYS A 217 -17.62 9.69 -14.20
C LYS A 217 -16.20 9.36 -13.73
N TYR A 218 -15.67 10.21 -12.85
CA TYR A 218 -14.48 9.89 -12.06
C TYR A 218 -14.60 8.50 -11.42
N GLY A 219 -13.56 7.69 -11.54
CA GLY A 219 -13.50 6.32 -11.03
C GLY A 219 -14.19 5.26 -11.91
N ASP A 220 -14.84 5.64 -13.00
CA ASP A 220 -15.31 4.65 -13.99
C ASP A 220 -14.12 3.93 -14.62
N ILE A 221 -14.30 2.63 -14.83
CA ILE A 221 -13.33 1.77 -15.50
C ILE A 221 -13.84 1.52 -16.91
N THR A 222 -13.03 1.89 -17.89
CA THR A 222 -13.36 1.77 -19.30
C THR A 222 -12.47 0.75 -20.00
N ILE A 223 -13.00 0.15 -21.06
CA ILE A 223 -12.24 -0.63 -22.03
C ILE A 223 -12.57 -0.12 -23.42
N ASP A 224 -11.54 0.24 -24.18
CA ASP A 224 -11.68 0.65 -25.57
C ASP A 224 -12.21 -0.51 -26.42
N ASN A 225 -13.29 -0.25 -27.18
CA ASN A 225 -13.93 -1.25 -28.04
C ASN A 225 -13.33 -1.26 -29.45
N GLU A 226 -13.87 -2.09 -30.34
CA GLU A 226 -13.39 -2.26 -31.72
C GLU A 226 -13.37 -0.96 -32.53
N GLY A 227 -14.21 0.03 -32.17
CA GLY A 227 -14.21 1.36 -32.77
C GLY A 227 -12.94 2.17 -32.50
N TYR A 228 -12.15 1.82 -31.48
CA TYR A 228 -10.86 2.45 -31.18
C TYR A 228 -9.66 1.76 -31.88
N LEU A 229 -9.92 0.82 -32.79
CA LEU A 229 -8.92 0.21 -33.68
C LEU A 229 -7.69 -0.31 -32.91
N ARG A 230 -6.51 0.25 -33.14
CA ARG A 230 -5.24 -0.15 -32.49
C ARG A 230 -5.25 0.01 -30.95
N TYR A 231 -6.21 0.76 -30.41
CA TYR A 231 -6.37 0.95 -28.97
C TYR A 231 -7.39 -0.02 -28.35
N MET A 232 -8.12 -0.80 -29.15
CA MET A 232 -9.05 -1.82 -28.64
C MET A 232 -8.40 -2.67 -27.54
N GLY A 233 -9.11 -2.79 -26.41
CA GLY A 233 -8.64 -3.48 -25.22
C GLY A 233 -7.87 -2.62 -24.23
N GLU A 234 -7.62 -1.34 -24.51
CA GLU A 234 -6.98 -0.46 -23.52
C GLU A 234 -7.93 -0.24 -22.34
N LEU A 235 -7.50 -0.70 -21.16
CA LEU A 235 -8.22 -0.54 -19.91
C LEU A 235 -7.76 0.74 -19.21
N GLN A 236 -8.71 1.56 -18.76
CA GLN A 236 -8.44 2.81 -18.06
C GLN A 236 -9.31 2.96 -16.81
N ILE A 237 -8.79 3.65 -15.79
CA ILE A 237 -9.57 4.20 -14.67
C ILE A 237 -9.58 5.71 -14.83
N LEU A 238 -10.75 6.32 -14.90
CA LEU A 238 -10.86 7.75 -15.21
C LEU A 238 -10.63 8.64 -13.99
N LEU A 239 -9.88 9.72 -14.19
CA LEU A 239 -9.58 10.73 -13.18
C LEU A 239 -10.31 12.06 -13.42
N ILE A 240 -11.14 12.12 -14.46
CA ILE A 240 -12.07 13.22 -14.74
C ILE A 240 -13.38 12.66 -15.30
N ASN A 241 -14.45 13.44 -15.22
CA ASN A 241 -15.67 13.13 -15.97
C ASN A 241 -15.42 13.34 -17.47
N GLN A 242 -16.00 12.47 -18.30
CA GLN A 242 -15.90 12.56 -19.76
C GLN A 242 -17.27 12.35 -20.39
N GLN A 243 -17.53 13.03 -21.50
CA GLN A 243 -18.75 12.79 -22.27
C GLN A 243 -18.73 11.40 -22.92
N LYS A 244 -19.89 10.93 -23.35
CA LYS A 244 -20.01 9.69 -24.10
C LYS A 244 -19.08 9.65 -25.33
N ASP A 245 -18.54 8.46 -25.59
CA ASP A 245 -17.76 8.15 -26.78
C ASP A 245 -18.08 6.71 -27.17
N GLU A 246 -18.61 6.53 -28.38
CA GLU A 246 -19.07 5.24 -28.91
C GLU A 246 -17.95 4.20 -29.03
N ARG A 247 -16.68 4.63 -28.90
CA ARG A 247 -15.48 3.78 -28.97
C ARG A 247 -15.03 3.25 -27.60
N THR A 248 -15.67 3.69 -26.51
CA THR A 248 -15.28 3.36 -25.13
C THR A 248 -16.44 2.74 -24.36
N ASN A 249 -16.23 1.55 -23.81
CA ASN A 249 -17.24 0.90 -22.97
C ASN A 249 -16.98 1.20 -21.50
N VAL A 250 -18.02 1.51 -20.72
CA VAL A 250 -17.92 1.53 -19.24
C VAL A 250 -18.21 0.14 -18.71
N VAL A 251 -17.21 -0.53 -18.13
CA VAL A 251 -17.31 -1.95 -17.70
C VAL A 251 -17.44 -2.13 -16.20
N ALA A 252 -16.99 -1.15 -15.41
CA ALA A 252 -17.10 -1.16 -13.96
C ALA A 252 -16.92 0.27 -13.42
N SER A 253 -17.05 0.44 -12.11
CA SER A 253 -16.65 1.65 -11.40
C SER A 253 -15.96 1.29 -10.10
N VAL A 254 -14.86 1.99 -9.79
CA VAL A 254 -14.24 1.95 -8.47
C VAL A 254 -15.24 2.43 -7.43
N LEU A 255 -15.26 1.76 -6.29
CA LEU A 255 -16.09 2.15 -5.16
C LEU A 255 -15.65 3.54 -4.68
N GLN A 256 -16.58 4.45 -4.38
CA GLN A 256 -16.27 5.84 -4.07
C GLN A 256 -15.34 5.98 -2.86
N GLU A 257 -15.52 5.10 -1.87
CA GLU A 257 -14.69 4.98 -0.67
C GLU A 257 -13.23 4.67 -1.00
N ASP A 258 -12.91 4.10 -2.17
CA ASP A 258 -11.54 3.74 -2.57
C ASP A 258 -10.89 4.81 -3.49
N PHE A 259 -11.56 5.92 -3.79
CA PHE A 259 -11.01 6.97 -4.67
C PHE A 259 -9.71 7.56 -4.14
N TYR A 260 -9.52 7.62 -2.82
CA TYR A 260 -8.29 8.11 -2.21
C TYR A 260 -7.06 7.26 -2.58
N LEU A 261 -7.25 6.01 -3.00
CA LEU A 261 -6.16 5.13 -3.41
C LEU A 261 -5.63 5.43 -4.81
N LEU A 262 -6.44 6.06 -5.67
CA LEU A 262 -6.08 6.31 -7.07
C LEU A 262 -4.82 7.18 -7.22
N LYS A 263 -4.58 8.10 -6.28
CA LYS A 263 -3.38 8.97 -6.26
C LYS A 263 -2.07 8.19 -6.12
N TYR A 264 -2.11 6.94 -5.62
CA TYR A 264 -0.93 6.10 -5.46
C TYR A 264 -0.59 5.27 -6.71
N ILE A 265 -1.52 5.18 -7.67
CA ILE A 265 -1.37 4.31 -8.84
C ILE A 265 -0.70 5.10 -9.97
N VAL A 266 0.58 5.41 -9.77
CA VAL A 266 1.38 6.24 -10.68
C VAL A 266 2.69 5.54 -11.06
N GLU A 267 3.26 5.90 -12.20
CA GLU A 267 4.65 5.56 -12.59
C GLU A 267 5.02 4.07 -12.50
N GLY A 268 4.15 3.16 -12.95
CA GLY A 268 4.43 1.72 -12.90
C GLY A 268 3.92 1.01 -11.65
N LYS A 269 3.32 1.73 -10.69
CA LYS A 269 2.67 1.10 -9.53
C LYS A 269 1.62 0.10 -9.99
N LYS A 270 1.66 -1.10 -9.41
CA LYS A 270 0.71 -2.15 -9.74
C LYS A 270 -0.63 -1.93 -9.06
N PHE A 271 -1.69 -2.37 -9.72
CA PHE A 271 -3.04 -2.37 -9.18
C PHE A 271 -3.85 -3.58 -9.67
N CYS A 272 -4.88 -3.92 -8.91
CA CYS A 272 -5.81 -4.98 -9.23
C CYS A 272 -7.21 -4.62 -8.74
N PHE A 273 -8.20 -5.41 -9.17
CA PHE A 273 -9.59 -5.18 -8.82
C PHE A 273 -10.14 -6.30 -7.93
N ASN A 274 -10.97 -5.92 -6.97
CA ASN A 274 -11.74 -6.82 -6.14
C ASN A 274 -13.24 -6.55 -6.35
N LYS A 275 -13.96 -7.56 -6.84
CA LYS A 275 -15.38 -7.45 -7.18
C LYS A 275 -16.18 -7.60 -5.88
N ILE A 276 -17.09 -6.66 -5.60
CA ILE A 276 -18.00 -6.71 -4.44
C ILE A 276 -19.24 -7.53 -4.78
#